data_AF-A0A9W5VHM6-F1
#
_entry.id   AF-A0A9W5VHM6-F1
#
_cell.length_a   1.000
_cell.length_b   1.000
_cell.length_c   1.000
_cell.angle_alpha   90.00
_cell.angle_beta   90.00
_cell.angle_gamma   90.00
#
_symmetry.space_group_name_H-M   'P 1'
#
loop_
_entity.id
_entity.type
_entity.pdbx_description
1 polymer ?
#
loop_
_entity_poly.entity_id
_entity_poly.type
_entity_poly.pdbx_seq_one_letter_code
_entity_poly.pdbx_strand_id
1 'polypeptide(L)'
;MNDLYWQAEQNFGTMVIGYDNKPGKIGLIYESGDYPNTWNQYYGRLWIARTGNDWEAYISKFLPGTEKDDSERFARWTDKDNKHMEKAAQIQISIMQWQDVPPVEAMSVSDLKFWKVNLNNQNTPPYIFDVGDKVVIDTESSHVSIEGKNAINIKDIFSNFPVINKGINTLEIIPSDIGTAKVKYRERFR
;
A
#
# COMPACT_ATOMS: atom_id res chain seq x y z
N MET A 1 -10.30 -10.86 13.01
CA MET A 1 -9.80 -10.74 14.39
C MET A 1 -10.82 -11.39 15.28
N ASN A 2 -10.42 -12.43 15.99
CA ASN A 2 -11.31 -13.26 16.79
C ASN A 2 -10.48 -14.01 17.84
N ASP A 3 -11.05 -14.19 19.02
CA ASP A 3 -10.52 -15.13 20.01
C ASP A 3 -11.20 -16.49 19.78
N LEU A 4 -10.41 -17.56 19.69
CA LEU A 4 -10.89 -18.92 19.45
C LEU A 4 -10.62 -19.86 20.63
N TYR A 5 -9.98 -19.38 21.68
CA TYR A 5 -9.43 -20.23 22.73
C TYR A 5 -10.22 -20.05 24.03
N TRP A 6 -10.75 -21.17 24.53
CA TRP A 6 -11.56 -21.18 25.77
C TRP A 6 -10.71 -20.98 27.04
N GLN A 7 -9.46 -21.46 27.01
CA GLN A 7 -8.59 -21.55 28.20
C GLN A 7 -7.49 -20.50 28.23
N ALA A 8 -7.37 -19.68 27.18
CA ALA A 8 -6.36 -18.65 27.07
C ALA A 8 -6.91 -17.50 26.24
N GLU A 9 -6.62 -16.27 26.65
CA GLU A 9 -6.84 -15.11 25.78
C GLU A 9 -5.81 -15.20 24.64
N GLN A 10 -6.27 -15.57 23.46
CA GLN A 10 -5.41 -15.69 22.28
C GLN A 10 -6.17 -15.26 21.03
N ASN A 11 -5.90 -14.03 20.64
CA ASN A 11 -6.49 -13.47 19.43
C ASN A 11 -5.78 -13.97 18.16
N PHE A 12 -6.58 -14.29 17.14
CA PHE A 12 -6.12 -14.67 15.82
C PHE A 12 -6.44 -13.58 14.78
N GLY A 13 -5.41 -13.22 14.03
CA GLY A 13 -5.52 -12.42 12.82
C GLY A 13 -5.84 -13.33 11.64
N THR A 14 -6.93 -13.05 10.93
CA THR A 14 -7.32 -13.81 9.73
C THR A 14 -7.65 -12.85 8.60
N MET A 15 -7.02 -13.06 7.45
CA MET A 15 -7.29 -12.37 6.19
C MET A 15 -7.37 -13.41 5.08
N VAL A 16 -8.51 -13.44 4.38
CA VAL A 16 -8.82 -14.46 3.38
C VAL A 16 -9.38 -13.79 2.13
N ILE A 17 -8.94 -14.25 0.95
CA ILE A 17 -9.52 -13.87 -0.33
C ILE A 17 -10.44 -15.01 -0.79
N GLY A 18 -11.71 -14.67 -1.03
CA GLY A 18 -12.76 -15.61 -1.41
C GLY A 18 -13.64 -16.08 -0.25
N TYR A 19 -14.80 -16.64 -0.59
CA TYR A 19 -15.74 -17.22 0.36
C TYR A 19 -15.69 -18.76 0.31
N ASP A 20 -16.38 -19.43 1.23
CA ASP A 20 -16.40 -20.89 1.27
C ASP A 20 -16.88 -21.51 -0.04
N ASN A 21 -16.15 -22.52 -0.51
CA ASN A 21 -16.37 -23.17 -1.81
C ASN A 21 -16.11 -22.32 -3.05
N LYS A 22 -15.66 -21.06 -2.93
CA LYS A 22 -15.18 -20.29 -4.10
C LYS A 22 -13.88 -20.89 -4.63
N PRO A 23 -13.78 -21.26 -5.92
CA PRO A 23 -12.53 -21.69 -6.52
C PRO A 23 -11.42 -20.65 -6.34
N GLY A 24 -10.24 -21.11 -5.89
CA GLY A 24 -9.11 -20.21 -5.63
C GLY A 24 -9.19 -19.45 -4.31
N LYS A 25 -10.07 -19.83 -3.36
CA LYS A 25 -10.01 -19.33 -1.99
C LYS A 25 -8.60 -19.50 -1.42
N ILE A 26 -8.07 -18.44 -0.81
CA ILE A 26 -6.73 -18.45 -0.22
C ILE A 26 -6.69 -17.65 1.07
N GLY A 27 -6.02 -18.18 2.10
CA GLY A 27 -5.68 -17.45 3.31
C GLY A 27 -4.34 -16.71 3.11
N LEU A 28 -4.33 -15.41 3.38
CA LEU A 28 -3.12 -14.59 3.32
C LEU A 28 -2.45 -14.46 4.69
N ILE A 29 -3.26 -14.27 5.73
CA ILE A 29 -2.81 -14.20 7.12
C ILE A 29 -3.73 -15.11 7.92
N TYR A 30 -3.14 -15.99 8.73
CA TYR A 30 -3.83 -16.90 9.64
C TYR A 30 -2.90 -17.25 10.80
N GLU A 31 -2.72 -16.33 11.74
CA GLU A 31 -1.75 -16.48 12.83
C GLU A 31 -2.10 -15.62 14.06
N SER A 32 -1.50 -15.96 15.20
CA SER A 32 -1.53 -15.17 16.43
C SER A 32 -0.45 -14.09 16.50
N GLY A 33 0.46 -14.02 15.52
CA GLY A 33 1.66 -13.16 15.53
C GLY A 33 2.91 -13.91 16.01
N ASP A 34 3.98 -13.17 16.32
CA ASP A 34 5.27 -13.75 16.75
C ASP A 34 5.15 -14.47 18.11
N TYR A 35 4.19 -14.06 18.92
CA TYR A 35 3.83 -14.69 20.17
C TYR A 35 2.32 -14.99 20.19
N PRO A 36 1.87 -16.01 20.95
CA PRO A 36 0.44 -16.32 21.07
C PRO A 36 -0.44 -15.13 21.46
N ASN A 37 0.08 -14.19 22.24
CA ASN A 37 -0.66 -13.05 22.75
C ASN A 37 -0.42 -11.73 21.98
N THR A 38 0.28 -11.75 20.83
CA THR A 38 0.64 -10.53 20.10
C THR A 38 -0.61 -9.69 19.79
N TRP A 39 -1.70 -10.33 19.34
CA TRP A 39 -2.95 -9.64 19.00
C TRP A 39 -3.93 -9.42 20.16
N ASN A 40 -3.59 -9.76 21.40
CA ASN A 40 -4.49 -9.56 22.55
C ASN A 40 -4.72 -8.07 22.81
N GLN A 41 -5.90 -7.73 23.36
CA GLN A 41 -6.31 -6.33 23.59
C GLN A 41 -6.10 -5.48 22.32
N TYR A 42 -6.65 -5.96 21.21
CA TYR A 42 -6.35 -5.42 19.89
C TYR A 42 -6.88 -3.99 19.73
N TYR A 43 -5.95 -3.05 19.55
CA TYR A 43 -6.22 -1.73 19.03
C TYR A 43 -5.22 -1.45 17.92
N GLY A 44 -5.70 -1.24 16.70
CA GLY A 44 -4.84 -1.26 15.53
C GLY A 44 -5.57 -1.09 14.21
N ARG A 45 -4.88 -1.42 13.12
CA ARG A 45 -5.37 -1.28 11.74
C ARG A 45 -5.52 -2.64 11.07
N LEU A 46 -6.68 -2.84 10.45
CA LEU A 46 -6.92 -3.89 9.48
C LEU A 46 -7.00 -3.25 8.09
N TRP A 47 -6.22 -3.75 7.15
CA TRP A 47 -6.19 -3.23 5.78
C TRP A 47 -6.13 -4.36 4.77
N ILE A 48 -6.89 -4.18 3.69
CA ILE A 48 -6.89 -5.05 2.53
C ILE A 48 -6.94 -4.17 1.28
N ALA A 49 -6.11 -4.48 0.30
CA ALA A 49 -6.11 -3.79 -0.98
C ALA A 49 -6.00 -4.78 -2.14
N ARG A 50 -6.54 -4.34 -3.27
CA ARG A 50 -6.31 -4.98 -4.55
C ARG A 50 -5.86 -3.94 -5.57
N THR A 51 -4.72 -4.20 -6.21
CA THR A 51 -4.14 -3.39 -7.27
C THR A 51 -3.92 -4.29 -8.48
N GLY A 52 -4.77 -4.16 -9.51
CA GLY A 52 -4.73 -5.08 -10.65
C GLY A 52 -5.20 -6.46 -10.23
N ASN A 53 -4.33 -7.47 -10.37
CA ASN A 53 -4.52 -8.83 -9.85
C ASN A 53 -3.68 -9.12 -8.60
N ASP A 54 -2.99 -8.13 -8.04
CA ASP A 54 -2.28 -8.26 -6.76
C ASP A 54 -3.20 -7.92 -5.59
N TRP A 55 -3.20 -8.78 -4.60
CA TRP A 55 -3.89 -8.63 -3.33
C TRP A 55 -2.88 -8.44 -2.21
N GLU A 56 -3.16 -7.51 -1.32
CA GLU A 56 -2.33 -7.19 -0.17
C GLU A 56 -3.20 -7.15 1.08
N ALA A 57 -2.70 -7.77 2.15
CA ALA A 57 -3.37 -7.81 3.44
C ALA A 57 -2.38 -7.37 4.52
N TYR A 58 -2.87 -6.55 5.44
CA TYR A 58 -2.08 -6.00 6.52
C TYR A 58 -2.88 -5.98 7.83
N ILE A 59 -2.24 -6.43 8.89
CA ILE A 59 -2.70 -6.32 10.27
C ILE A 59 -1.61 -5.61 11.05
N SER A 60 -1.94 -4.51 11.72
CA SER A 60 -1.07 -3.92 12.72
C SER A 60 -1.79 -3.74 14.04
N LYS A 61 -1.02 -3.83 15.12
CA LYS A 61 -1.40 -3.40 16.47
C LYS A 61 -0.62 -2.13 16.78
N PHE A 62 -1.28 -1.13 17.34
CA PHE A 62 -0.63 0.12 17.67
C PHE A 62 0.10 0.06 19.01
N LEU A 63 1.14 0.87 19.13
CA LEU A 63 1.78 1.17 20.41
C LEU A 63 0.74 1.80 21.36
N PRO A 64 0.71 1.43 22.65
CA PRO A 64 -0.25 1.95 23.62
C PRO A 64 -0.32 3.48 23.63
N GLY A 65 -1.53 4.02 23.49
CA GLY A 65 -1.78 5.47 23.50
C GLY A 65 -1.36 6.21 22.22
N THR A 66 -1.03 5.50 21.14
CA THR A 66 -0.65 6.09 19.85
C THR A 66 -1.34 5.38 18.68
N GLU A 67 -1.14 5.90 17.47
CA GLU A 67 -1.52 5.24 16.20
C GLU A 67 -0.29 4.78 15.39
N LYS A 68 0.85 4.61 16.07
CA LYS A 68 2.07 4.06 15.46
C LYS A 68 2.03 2.54 15.54
N ASP A 69 2.36 1.89 14.44
CA ASP A 69 2.41 0.43 14.37
C ASP A 69 3.52 -0.12 15.29
N ASP A 70 3.19 -1.13 16.10
CA ASP A 70 4.08 -1.85 17.03
C ASP A 70 4.40 -3.25 16.51
N SER A 71 3.36 -4.09 16.44
CA SER A 71 3.42 -5.43 15.87
C SER A 71 2.66 -5.46 14.55
N GLU A 72 3.25 -6.06 13.52
CA GLU A 72 2.68 -6.06 12.18
C GLU A 72 2.79 -7.40 11.45
N ARG A 73 1.84 -7.62 10.54
CA ARG A 73 1.84 -8.70 9.56
C ARG A 73 1.39 -8.19 8.22
N PHE A 74 2.18 -8.54 7.21
CA PHE A 74 1.94 -8.20 5.82
C PHE A 74 2.01 -9.45 4.96
N ALA A 75 1.04 -9.60 4.07
CA ALA A 75 1.02 -10.67 3.08
C ALA A 75 0.58 -10.10 1.73
N ARG A 76 1.25 -10.56 0.67
CA ARG A 76 0.89 -10.26 -0.72
C ARG A 76 0.70 -11.53 -1.52
N TRP A 77 -0.29 -11.51 -2.40
CA TRP A 77 -0.58 -12.62 -3.29
C TRP A 77 -1.05 -12.12 -4.65
N THR A 78 -0.49 -12.68 -5.72
CA THR A 78 -0.89 -12.39 -7.10
C THR A 78 -1.88 -13.44 -7.60
N ASP A 79 -3.06 -13.01 -7.99
CA ASP A 79 -4.07 -13.84 -8.62
C ASP A 79 -3.71 -14.14 -10.08
N LYS A 80 -2.88 -15.16 -10.28
CA LYS A 80 -2.39 -15.59 -11.61
C LYS A 80 -3.50 -16.08 -12.53
N ASP A 81 -4.57 -16.63 -11.95
CA ASP A 81 -5.70 -17.21 -12.69
C ASP A 81 -6.87 -16.23 -12.85
N ASN A 82 -6.76 -15.01 -12.32
CA ASN A 82 -7.80 -13.98 -12.34
C ASN A 82 -9.15 -14.42 -11.72
N LYS A 83 -9.13 -15.29 -10.71
CA LYS A 83 -10.33 -15.85 -10.05
C LYS A 83 -11.06 -14.88 -9.11
N HIS A 84 -10.40 -13.79 -8.71
CA HIS A 84 -10.89 -12.77 -7.80
C HIS A 84 -10.83 -11.37 -8.43
N MET A 85 -11.13 -11.28 -9.73
CA MET A 85 -11.07 -10.03 -10.47
C MET A 85 -12.35 -9.19 -10.42
N GLU A 86 -13.40 -9.68 -9.77
CA GLU A 86 -14.69 -9.00 -9.63
C GLU A 86 -14.58 -7.65 -8.91
N LYS A 87 -15.50 -6.74 -9.22
CA LYS A 87 -15.62 -5.44 -8.54
C LYS A 87 -16.25 -5.63 -7.16
N ALA A 88 -15.74 -4.92 -6.16
CA ALA A 88 -16.38 -4.85 -4.86
C ALA A 88 -17.75 -4.17 -4.98
N ALA A 89 -18.82 -4.89 -4.63
CA ALA A 89 -20.19 -4.38 -4.69
C ALA A 89 -20.66 -3.81 -3.34
N GLN A 90 -20.19 -4.38 -2.23
CA GLN A 90 -20.58 -4.02 -0.88
C GLN A 90 -19.43 -4.25 0.09
N ILE A 91 -19.44 -3.49 1.18
CA ILE A 91 -18.56 -3.70 2.32
C ILE A 91 -19.43 -3.90 3.56
N GLN A 92 -19.15 -4.97 4.30
CA GLN A 92 -19.84 -5.31 5.53
C GLN A 92 -18.83 -5.37 6.67
N ILE A 93 -19.20 -4.77 7.80
CA ILE A 93 -18.46 -4.85 9.05
C ILE A 93 -19.40 -5.45 10.07
N SER A 94 -18.94 -6.51 10.74
CA SER A 94 -19.70 -7.20 11.75
C SER A 94 -18.84 -7.38 12.99
N ILE A 95 -19.39 -6.97 14.13
CA ILE A 95 -18.87 -7.30 15.45
C ILE A 95 -19.83 -8.35 16.00
N MET A 96 -19.33 -9.55 16.29
CA MET A 96 -20.16 -10.71 16.60
C MET A 96 -19.69 -11.39 17.88
N GLN A 97 -20.64 -11.96 18.63
CA GLN A 97 -20.36 -12.80 19.78
C GLN A 97 -20.39 -14.28 19.39
N TRP A 98 -19.64 -15.10 20.12
CA TRP A 98 -19.70 -16.55 19.97
C TRP A 98 -20.79 -17.13 20.87
N GLN A 99 -21.89 -17.58 20.26
CA GLN A 99 -23.03 -18.18 20.97
C GLN A 99 -23.50 -17.32 22.15
N ASP A 100 -23.49 -17.87 23.35
CA ASP A 100 -23.86 -17.27 24.63
C ASP A 100 -22.65 -16.87 25.49
N VAL A 101 -21.43 -16.92 24.93
CA VAL A 101 -20.22 -16.42 25.61
C VAL A 101 -20.38 -14.91 25.82
N PRO A 102 -20.19 -14.40 27.05
CA PRO A 102 -20.26 -12.98 27.32
C PRO A 102 -19.35 -12.20 26.37
N PRO A 103 -19.88 -11.20 25.63
CA PRO A 103 -19.04 -10.38 24.77
C PRO A 103 -18.06 -9.57 25.62
N VAL A 104 -16.92 -9.21 25.03
CA VAL A 104 -16.01 -8.25 25.65
C VAL A 104 -16.71 -6.90 25.86
N GLU A 105 -16.33 -6.17 26.90
CA GLU A 105 -17.04 -4.95 27.33
C GLU A 105 -17.13 -3.87 26.25
N ALA A 106 -16.11 -3.76 25.40
CA ALA A 106 -16.07 -2.77 24.33
C ALA A 106 -15.39 -3.32 23.06
N MET A 107 -16.11 -3.26 21.94
CA MET A 107 -15.56 -3.36 20.60
C MET A 107 -16.10 -2.20 19.76
N SER A 108 -15.21 -1.48 19.10
CA SER A 108 -15.57 -0.33 18.29
C SER A 108 -14.68 -0.22 17.07
N VAL A 109 -15.20 0.41 16.02
CA VAL A 109 -14.42 0.84 14.86
C VAL A 109 -14.30 2.35 14.94
N SER A 110 -13.08 2.84 15.19
CA SER A 110 -12.83 4.27 15.37
C SER A 110 -12.84 5.05 14.05
N ASP A 111 -12.34 4.45 12.98
CA ASP A 111 -12.25 5.07 11.65
C ASP A 111 -12.45 4.03 10.56
N LEU A 112 -13.08 4.45 9.46
CA LEU A 112 -13.34 3.60 8.31
C LEU A 112 -13.15 4.38 7.02
N LYS A 113 -12.23 3.91 6.18
CA LYS A 113 -11.90 4.55 4.92
C LYS A 113 -11.91 3.57 3.77
N PHE A 114 -12.50 3.98 2.66
CA PHE A 114 -12.54 3.24 1.42
C PHE A 114 -12.10 4.11 0.28
N TRP A 115 -11.16 3.61 -0.50
CA TRP A 115 -10.64 4.31 -1.66
C TRP A 115 -10.66 3.39 -2.86
N LYS A 116 -11.01 3.97 -4.00
CA LYS A 116 -10.81 3.31 -5.28
C LYS A 116 -9.40 3.64 -5.76
N VAL A 117 -8.56 2.62 -5.92
CA VAL A 117 -7.30 2.77 -6.65
C VAL A 117 -7.65 2.95 -8.12
N ASN A 118 -7.44 4.16 -8.64
CA ASN A 118 -7.49 4.39 -10.08
C ASN A 118 -6.13 4.01 -10.64
N LEU A 119 -6.05 2.79 -11.18
CA LEU A 119 -4.89 2.39 -11.97
C LEU A 119 -4.84 3.28 -13.21
N ASN A 120 -3.71 3.93 -13.42
CA ASN A 120 -3.40 4.55 -14.70
C ASN A 120 -3.26 3.41 -15.72
N ASN A 121 -4.33 3.10 -16.41
CA ASN A 121 -4.30 2.32 -17.63
C ASN A 121 -3.38 3.04 -18.63
N GLN A 122 -2.68 2.30 -19.50
CA GLN A 122 -1.65 2.84 -20.41
C GLN A 122 -2.13 4.01 -21.30
N ASN A 123 -3.44 4.26 -21.37
CA ASN A 123 -4.07 5.34 -22.15
C ASN A 123 -4.42 6.60 -21.34
N THR A 124 -4.14 6.64 -20.03
CA THR A 124 -4.20 7.85 -19.22
C THR A 124 -2.96 7.90 -18.34
N PRO A 125 -1.78 8.23 -18.90
CA PRO A 125 -0.65 8.62 -18.08
C PRO A 125 -1.12 9.74 -17.13
N PRO A 126 -0.72 9.70 -15.84
CA PRO A 126 -1.10 10.74 -14.91
C PRO A 126 -0.62 12.07 -15.45
N TYR A 127 -1.54 13.03 -15.57
CA TYR A 127 -1.23 14.35 -16.06
C TYR A 127 -0.62 15.15 -14.91
N ILE A 128 0.71 15.26 -14.90
CA ILE A 128 1.48 15.82 -13.78
C ILE A 128 1.71 17.33 -13.94
N PHE A 129 1.71 17.84 -15.16
CA PHE A 129 1.95 19.24 -15.51
C PHE A 129 1.33 19.59 -16.87
N ASP A 130 0.96 20.86 -17.05
CA ASP A 130 0.31 21.41 -18.25
C ASP A 130 1.33 21.95 -19.29
N VAL A 131 0.86 22.17 -20.52
CA VAL A 131 1.66 22.86 -21.56
C VAL A 131 2.00 24.27 -21.07
N GLY A 132 3.30 24.53 -20.89
CA GLY A 132 3.83 25.81 -20.41
C GLY A 132 4.49 25.73 -19.03
N ASP A 133 4.23 24.66 -18.28
CA ASP A 133 4.85 24.43 -16.99
C ASP A 133 6.35 24.13 -17.12
N LYS A 134 7.13 24.65 -16.18
CA LYS A 134 8.56 24.44 -16.03
C LYS A 134 8.81 23.37 -14.98
N VAL A 135 9.20 22.20 -15.45
CA VAL A 135 9.69 21.10 -14.62
C VAL A 135 11.20 21.21 -14.46
N VAL A 136 11.68 21.19 -13.22
CA VAL A 136 13.12 21.18 -12.89
C VAL A 136 13.44 19.93 -12.09
N ILE A 137 14.37 19.13 -12.61
CA ILE A 137 14.96 17.98 -11.92
C ILE A 137 16.41 18.32 -11.62
N ASP A 138 16.70 18.56 -10.34
CA ASP A 138 18.05 18.82 -9.85
C ASP A 138 18.58 17.57 -9.15
N THR A 139 19.51 16.89 -9.81
CA THR A 139 20.14 15.67 -9.30
C THR A 139 21.20 15.95 -8.24
N GLU A 140 21.74 17.18 -8.15
CA GLU A 140 22.73 17.56 -7.13
C GLU A 140 22.08 17.75 -5.76
N SER A 141 20.91 18.40 -5.73
CA SER A 141 20.13 18.62 -4.51
C SER A 141 19.03 17.57 -4.26
N SER A 142 18.89 16.58 -5.16
CA SER A 142 17.80 15.58 -5.13
C SER A 142 16.40 16.22 -5.08
N HIS A 143 16.25 17.32 -5.82
CA HIS A 143 15.06 18.16 -5.79
C HIS A 143 14.30 18.11 -7.12
N VAL A 144 12.97 18.07 -7.04
CA VAL A 144 12.08 18.15 -8.20
C VAL A 144 11.06 19.25 -7.95
N SER A 145 10.88 20.14 -8.91
CA SER A 145 9.85 21.18 -8.84
C SER A 145 9.08 21.36 -10.14
N ILE A 146 7.83 21.80 -10.00
CA ILE A 146 6.93 22.21 -11.10
C ILE A 146 6.52 23.64 -10.79
N GLU A 147 6.82 24.58 -11.68
CA GLU A 147 6.58 26.02 -11.46
C GLU A 147 7.19 26.53 -10.13
N GLY A 148 8.35 25.98 -9.75
CA GLY A 148 9.06 26.32 -8.52
C GLY A 148 8.47 25.74 -7.23
N LYS A 149 7.37 24.99 -7.30
CA LYS A 149 6.80 24.27 -6.15
C LYS A 149 7.41 22.88 -6.03
N ASN A 150 7.72 22.46 -4.81
CA ASN A 150 8.27 21.13 -4.55
C ASN A 150 7.29 20.04 -5.01
N ALA A 151 7.78 19.12 -5.84
CA ALA A 151 7.03 18.03 -6.45
C ALA A 151 7.72 16.67 -6.23
N ILE A 152 8.61 16.56 -5.23
CA ILE A 152 9.38 15.34 -4.97
C ILE A 152 8.50 14.13 -4.65
N ASN A 153 7.32 14.36 -4.08
CA ASN A 153 6.32 13.35 -3.76
C ASN A 153 5.69 12.70 -5.00
N ILE A 154 5.83 13.30 -6.18
CA ILE A 154 5.30 12.77 -7.44
C ILE A 154 6.29 11.78 -8.09
N LYS A 155 7.59 11.95 -7.83
CA LYS A 155 8.61 11.03 -8.30
C LYS A 155 8.37 9.66 -7.67
N ASP A 156 8.43 8.60 -8.48
CA ASP A 156 8.36 7.23 -7.98
C ASP A 156 9.39 7.02 -6.87
N ILE A 157 8.91 6.57 -5.70
CA ILE A 157 9.68 6.33 -4.48
C ILE A 157 10.83 5.36 -4.74
N PHE A 158 10.67 4.41 -5.67
CA PHE A 158 11.68 3.40 -5.97
C PHE A 158 12.61 3.78 -7.15
N SER A 159 12.34 4.89 -7.84
CA SER A 159 13.20 5.35 -8.93
C SER A 159 14.46 6.05 -8.39
N ASN A 160 15.59 5.92 -9.08
CA ASN A 160 16.80 6.68 -8.77
C ASN A 160 16.92 7.90 -9.68
N PHE A 161 17.58 8.96 -9.20
CA PHE A 161 17.95 10.08 -10.08
C PHE A 161 18.96 9.61 -11.14
N PRO A 162 18.88 10.14 -12.38
CA PRO A 162 19.86 9.82 -13.41
C PRO A 162 21.28 10.19 -12.96
N VAL A 163 22.23 9.29 -13.21
CA VAL A 163 23.66 9.50 -12.93
C VAL A 163 24.42 9.52 -14.23
N ILE A 164 25.23 10.57 -14.44
CA ILE A 164 26.12 10.68 -15.60
C ILE A 164 27.44 10.00 -15.26
N ASN A 165 27.77 8.93 -15.98
CA ASN A 165 29.01 8.18 -15.82
C ASN A 165 30.12 8.72 -16.73
N LYS A 166 31.38 8.35 -16.48
CA LYS A 166 32.49 8.69 -17.41
C LYS A 166 32.29 7.97 -18.74
N GLY A 167 32.42 8.70 -19.84
CA GLY A 167 32.25 8.18 -21.20
C GLY A 167 30.94 8.62 -21.83
N ILE A 168 30.40 7.79 -22.73
CA ILE A 168 29.19 8.09 -23.48
C ILE A 168 27.98 7.76 -22.62
N ASN A 169 27.06 8.72 -22.48
CA ASN A 169 25.77 8.55 -21.81
C ASN A 169 24.66 8.92 -22.79
N THR A 170 23.55 8.20 -22.74
CA THR A 170 22.33 8.54 -23.48
C THR A 170 21.27 8.96 -22.47
N LEU A 171 20.72 10.17 -22.63
CA LEU A 171 19.55 10.61 -21.87
C LEU A 171 18.36 10.68 -22.83
N GLU A 172 17.34 9.89 -22.54
CA GLU A 172 16.10 9.85 -23.31
C GLU A 172 14.96 10.40 -22.46
N ILE A 173 14.10 11.19 -23.09
CA ILE A 173 12.89 11.74 -22.48
C ILE A 173 11.72 11.17 -23.27
N ILE A 174 10.83 10.49 -22.55
CA ILE A 174 9.69 9.79 -23.13
C ILE A 174 8.42 10.33 -22.45
N PRO A 175 7.39 10.71 -23.24
CA PRO A 175 7.39 10.75 -24.70
C PRO A 175 8.24 11.92 -25.26
N SER A 176 8.77 11.77 -26.47
CA SER A 176 9.71 12.73 -27.06
C SER A 176 9.06 14.06 -27.50
N ASP A 177 7.73 14.10 -27.55
CA ASP A 177 6.90 15.26 -27.86
C ASP A 177 6.47 16.06 -26.63
N ILE A 178 6.95 15.69 -25.43
CA ILE A 178 6.55 16.34 -24.17
C ILE A 178 7.01 17.80 -24.04
N GLY A 179 7.90 18.26 -24.91
CA GLY A 179 8.32 19.65 -25.02
C GLY A 179 9.82 19.82 -25.24
N THR A 180 10.33 21.00 -24.87
CA THR A 180 11.76 21.34 -25.02
C THR A 180 12.51 21.02 -23.75
N ALA A 181 13.42 20.05 -23.82
CA ALA A 181 14.30 19.72 -22.70
C ALA A 181 15.66 20.41 -22.82
N LYS A 182 16.21 20.87 -21.68
CA LYS A 182 17.57 21.40 -21.59
C LYS A 182 18.30 20.72 -20.44
N VAL A 183 19.40 20.06 -20.78
CA VAL A 183 20.29 19.44 -19.79
C VAL A 183 21.45 20.39 -19.53
N LYS A 184 21.79 20.58 -18.25
CA LYS A 184 23.04 21.20 -17.82
C LYS A 184 23.75 20.20 -16.93
N TYR A 185 25.02 19.97 -17.19
CA TYR A 185 25.86 19.15 -16.35
C TYR A 185 27.16 19.90 -16.04
N ARG A 186 27.79 19.52 -14.93
CA ARG A 186 29.11 20.02 -14.54
C ARG A 186 30.06 18.83 -14.53
N GLU A 187 31.12 18.91 -15.34
CA GLU A 187 32.18 17.92 -15.33
C GLU A 187 32.85 17.88 -13.96
N ARG A 188 33.04 16.67 -13.43
CA ARG A 188 33.79 16.44 -12.20
C ARG A 188 35.09 15.73 -12.59
N PHE A 189 36.21 16.37 -12.28
CA PHE A 189 37.54 15.81 -12.50
C PHE A 189 37.98 15.10 -11.22
N ARG A 190 38.59 13.93 -11.37
CA ARG A 190 39.42 13.28 -10.35
C ARG A 190 40.82 13.11 -10.93
#